data_AF-W1YE84-F1
#
_entry.id   AF-W1YE84-F1
#
_cell.length_a   1.000
_cell.length_b   1.000
_cell.length_c   1.000
_cell.angle_alpha   90.00
_cell.angle_beta   90.00
_cell.angle_gamma   90.00
#
_symmetry.space_group_name_H-M   'P 1'
#
loop_
_entity.id
_entity.type
_entity.pdbx_description
1 polymer ?
#
loop_
_entity_poly.entity_id
_entity_poly.type
_entity_poly.pdbx_seq_one_letter_code
_entity_poly.pdbx_strand_id
1 'polypeptide(L)' 'RQRLFAEAEAKELAVRDFACTFMGLISSANGTLIMQIGDGGVVVDFGHGLQLPLTPMVGEYANMTHFITDEDAVSRLET' A
#
# COMPACT_ATOMS: atom_id res chain seq x y z
N ARG A 1 6.21 -7.14 -5.23
CA ARG A 1 5.66 -8.41 -4.71
C ARG A 1 6.62 -9.59 -4.90
N GLN A 2 6.99 -10.01 -6.12
CA GLN A 2 7.88 -11.18 -6.34
C GLN A 2 9.17 -11.18 -5.50
N ARG A 3 9.84 -10.02 -5.35
CA ARG A 3 11.04 -9.92 -4.51
C ARG A 3 10.79 -10.21 -3.03
N LEU A 4 9.61 -9.89 -2.49
CA LEU A 4 9.26 -10.22 -1.10
C LEU A 4 9.17 -11.74 -0.91
N PHE A 5 8.59 -12.44 -1.88
CA PHE A 5 8.50 -13.90 -1.86
C PHE A 5 9.88 -14.55 -1.97
N ALA A 6 10.72 -14.06 -2.89
CA ALA A 6 12.09 -14.55 -3.05
C ALA A 6 12.95 -14.30 -1.79
N GLU A 7 12.79 -13.15 -1.13
CA GLU A 7 13.49 -12.84 0.13
C GLU A 7 12.99 -13.70 1.30
N ALA A 8 11.69 -13.97 1.37
CA ALA A 8 11.13 -14.86 2.38
C ALA A 8 11.67 -16.29 2.22
N GLU A 9 11.71 -16.79 0.98
CA GLU A 9 12.31 -18.08 0.63
C GLU A 9 13.81 -18.13 0.99
N ALA A 10 14.57 -17.10 0.60
CA ALA A 10 16.01 -17.03 0.88
C ALA A 10 16.35 -16.97 2.38
N LYS A 11 15.41 -16.48 3.22
CA LYS A 11 15.59 -16.37 4.68
C LYS A 11 14.89 -17.48 5.46
N GLU A 12 14.25 -18.44 4.79
CA GLU A 12 13.43 -19.50 5.42
C GLU A 12 12.34 -18.93 6.35
N LEU A 13 11.78 -17.78 6.00
CA LEU A 13 10.71 -17.10 6.75
C LEU A 13 9.37 -17.24 6.03
N ALA A 14 8.27 -17.09 6.75
CA ALA A 14 6.97 -17.04 6.12
C ALA A 14 6.80 -15.71 5.39
N VAL A 15 6.17 -15.69 4.22
CA VAL A 15 5.93 -14.45 3.45
C VAL A 15 5.16 -13.41 4.28
N ARG A 16 4.27 -13.87 5.17
CA ARG A 16 3.54 -12.99 6.11
C ARG A 16 4.44 -12.22 7.07
N ASP A 17 5.67 -12.69 7.31
CA ASP A 17 6.63 -11.98 8.17
C ASP A 17 7.16 -10.71 7.48
N PHE A 18 6.89 -10.57 6.17
CA PHE A 18 7.13 -9.37 5.36
C PHE A 18 5.83 -8.61 5.07
N ALA A 19 4.72 -8.94 5.74
CA ALA A 19 3.46 -8.23 5.58
C ALA A 19 3.63 -6.77 5.96
N CYS A 20 3.29 -5.89 5.02
CA CYS A 20 3.29 -4.45 5.21
C CYS A 20 2.26 -3.79 4.31
N THR A 21 1.85 -2.59 4.70
CA THR A 21 1.10 -1.69 3.81
C THR A 21 2.03 -1.26 2.67
N PHE A 22 1.43 -0.88 1.55
CA PHE A 22 2.14 -0.35 0.40
C PHE A 22 1.61 1.03 0.06
N MET A 23 2.50 2.01 -0.06
CA MET A 23 2.21 3.37 -0.49
C MET A 23 3.19 3.71 -1.60
N GLY A 24 2.67 3.97 -2.79
CA GLY A 24 3.44 4.40 -3.96
C GLY A 24 3.09 5.83 -4.35
N LEU A 25 4.10 6.61 -4.75
CA LEU A 25 3.90 7.96 -5.25
C LEU A 25 4.85 8.22 -6.42
N ILE A 26 4.28 8.62 -7.56
CA ILE A 26 5.01 9.05 -8.75
C ILE A 26 4.57 10.47 -9.04
N SER A 27 5.47 11.45 -8.90
CA SER A 27 5.17 12.86 -9.17
C SER A 27 6.02 13.38 -10.30
N SER A 28 5.39 14.15 -11.20
CA SER A 28 6.02 14.78 -12.34
C SER A 28 5.39 16.15 -12.60
N ALA A 29 5.95 16.91 -13.54
CA ALA A 29 5.36 18.17 -13.99
C ALA A 29 3.92 18.01 -14.56
N ASN A 30 3.55 16.80 -15.00
CA ASN A 30 2.24 16.54 -15.63
C ASN A 30 1.18 16.05 -14.64
N GLY A 31 1.56 15.79 -13.38
CA GLY A 31 0.65 15.26 -12.36
C GLY A 31 1.33 14.28 -11.41
N THR A 32 0.55 13.83 -10.43
CA THR A 32 0.96 12.88 -9.40
C THR A 32 0.02 11.67 -9.42
N LEU A 33 0.60 10.48 -9.50
CA LEU A 33 -0.08 9.20 -9.27
C LEU A 33 0.24 8.74 -7.85
N ILE A 34 -0.80 8.44 -7.07
CA ILE A 34 -0.70 7.87 -5.74
C ILE A 34 -1.23 6.44 -5.85
N MET A 35 -0.68 5.51 -5.08
CA MET A 35 -1.13 4.13 -5.08
C MET A 35 -1.10 3.60 -3.65
N GLN A 36 -2.09 2.82 -3.24
CA GLN A 36 -2.16 2.34 -1.86
C GLN A 36 -2.71 0.91 -1.74
N ILE A 37 -2.11 0.13 -0.84
CA ILE A 37 -2.66 -1.09 -0.24
C ILE A 37 -2.50 -1.00 1.28
N GLY A 38 -3.61 -1.18 1.98
CA GLY A 38 -3.69 -1.14 3.43
C GLY A 38 -4.17 0.21 3.98
N ASP A 39 -4.01 0.35 5.29
CA ASP A 39 -4.50 1.43 6.15
C ASP A 39 -3.47 2.53 6.40
N GLY A 40 -2.34 2.49 5.68
CA GLY A 40 -1.47 3.66 5.54
C GLY A 40 -2.20 4.82 4.88
N GLY A 41 -1.71 6.05 5.08
CA GLY A 41 -2.31 7.25 4.51
C GLY A 41 -1.28 8.15 3.86
N VAL A 42 -1.62 8.69 2.69
CA VAL A 42 -0.83 9.72 2.00
C VAL A 42 -1.60 11.04 2.08
N VAL A 43 -1.03 12.04 2.75
CA VAL A 43 -1.60 13.39 2.82
C VAL A 43 -0.79 14.30 1.90
N VAL A 44 -1.47 15.02 1.01
CA VAL A 44 -0.84 15.86 0.00
C VAL A 44 -1.45 17.26 0.04
N ASP A 45 -0.60 18.28 -0.14
CA ASP A 45 -1.05 19.65 -0.41
C ASP A 45 -0.82 19.97 -1.88
N PHE A 46 -1.90 20.21 -2.62
CA PHE A 46 -1.86 20.64 -4.03
C PHE A 46 -1.93 22.17 -4.18
N GLY A 47 -1.67 22.93 -3.11
CA GLY A 47 -1.73 24.40 -3.08
C GLY A 47 -3.05 24.98 -2.56
N HIS A 48 -3.95 24.12 -2.08
CA HIS A 48 -5.26 24.50 -1.56
C HIS A 48 -5.53 23.90 -0.17
N GLY A 49 -4.47 23.49 0.53
CA GLY A 49 -4.53 22.85 1.83
C GLY A 49 -4.38 21.33 1.76
N LEU A 50 -4.32 20.71 2.93
CA LEU A 50 -4.10 19.28 3.07
C LEU A 50 -5.30 18.49 2.57
N GLN A 51 -5.03 17.49 1.74
CA GLN A 51 -5.99 16.55 1.22
C GLN A 51 -5.53 15.11 1.47
N LEU A 52 -6.49 14.21 1.59
CA LEU A 52 -6.29 12.77 1.68
C LEU A 52 -6.79 12.15 0.37
N PRO A 53 -5.93 11.97 -0.64
CA PRO A 53 -6.38 11.61 -1.98
C PRO A 53 -6.94 10.20 -2.06
N LEU A 54 -6.43 9.29 -1.22
CA LEU A 54 -6.92 7.92 -1.07
C LEU A 54 -7.32 7.68 0.38
N THR A 55 -8.53 7.15 0.57
CA THR A 55 -9.01 6.75 1.90
C THR A 55 -8.27 5.50 2.37
N PRO A 56 -7.69 5.48 3.59
CA PRO A 56 -7.13 4.27 4.20
C PRO A 56 -8.08 3.08 4.11
N MET A 57 -7.56 1.92 3.72
CA MET A 57 -8.37 0.71 3.65
C MET A 57 -8.77 0.26 5.06
N VAL A 58 -9.96 -0.30 5.16
CA VAL A 58 -10.48 -0.91 6.39
C VAL A 58 -10.85 -2.36 6.09
N GLY A 59 -10.41 -3.27 6.96
CA GLY A 59 -10.84 -4.66 6.92
C GLY A 59 -12.25 -4.85 7.50
N GLU A 60 -12.67 -6.11 7.64
CA GLU A 60 -13.96 -6.46 8.26
C GLU A 60 -14.08 -5.98 9.71
N TYR A 61 -12.95 -5.96 10.43
CA TYR A 61 -12.83 -5.46 11.80
C TYR A 61 -11.88 -4.26 11.84
N ALA A 62 -12.04 -3.40 12.85
CA ALA A 62 -11.26 -2.17 13.00
C ALA A 62 -9.74 -2.40 13.12
N ASN A 63 -9.31 -3.59 13.53
CA ASN A 63 -7.92 -3.99 13.69
C ASN A 63 -7.39 -4.83 12.52
N MET A 64 -8.10 -4.85 11.39
CA MET A 64 -7.68 -5.53 10.17
C MET A 64 -7.33 -4.54 9.07
N THR A 65 -6.32 -4.91 8.30
CA THR A 65 -5.86 -4.19 7.12
C THR A 65 -5.52 -5.19 6.02
N HIS A 66 -5.17 -4.67 4.85
CA HIS A 66 -4.70 -5.45 3.71
C HIS A 66 -3.22 -5.22 3.48
N PHE A 67 -2.50 -6.29 3.16
CA PHE A 67 -1.06 -6.25 2.99
C PHE A 67 -0.65 -6.56 1.55
N ILE A 68 0.49 -6.03 1.13
CA ILE A 68 1.07 -6.28 -0.20
C ILE A 68 1.37 -7.77 -0.46
N THR A 69 1.44 -8.57 0.61
CA THR A 69 1.67 -10.01 0.59
C THR A 69 0.40 -10.82 0.38
N ASP A 70 -0.79 -10.23 0.58
CA ASP A 70 -2.07 -10.92 0.41
C ASP A 70 -2.23 -11.43 -1.04
N GLU A 71 -2.99 -12.50 -1.22
CA GLU A 71 -3.21 -13.10 -2.55
C GLU A 71 -3.94 -12.15 -3.50
N ASP A 72 -4.89 -11.40 -2.96
CA ASP A 72 -5.74 -10.44 -3.67
C ASP A 72 -5.20 -9.00 -3.62
N ALA A 73 -3.95 -8.80 -3.19
CA ALA A 73 -3.33 -7.48 -3.03
C ALA A 73 -3.41 -6.61 -4.31
N VAL A 74 -3.23 -7.22 -5.49
CA VAL A 74 -3.27 -6.49 -6.78
C VAL A 74 -4.69 -6.01 -7.11
N SER A 75 -5.71 -6.82 -6.84
CA SER A 75 -7.10 -6.44 -7.05
C SER A 75 -7.60 -5.38 -6.07
N ARG A 76 -6.90 -5.21 -4.94
CA ARG A 76 -7.21 -4.18 -3.93
C ARG A 76 -6.44 -2.89 -4.14
N LEU A 77 -5.54 -2.78 -5.13
CA LEU A 77 -4.74 -1.58 -5.32
C LEU A 77 -5.62 -0.37 -5.67
N GLU A 78 -5.59 0.66 -4.83
CA GLU A 78 -6.25 1.95 -5.07
C GLU A 78 -5.26 2.93 -5.69
N THR A 79 -5.71 3.81 -6.59
CA THR A 79 -4.88 4.80 -7.29
C THR A 79 -5.54 6.16 -7.46
#